data_AF-A0A9R1A9P6-F1
#
_entry.id   AF-A0A9R1A9P6-F1
#
_cell.length_a   1.000
_cell.length_b   1.000
_cell.length_c   1.000
_cell.angle_alpha   90.00
_cell.angle_beta   90.00
_cell.angle_gamma   90.00
#
_symmetry.space_group_name_H-M   'P 1'
#
loop_
_entity.id
_entity.type
_entity.pdbx_description
1 polymer ?
#
loop_
_entity_poly.entity_id
_entity_poly.type
_entity_poly.pdbx_seq_one_letter_code
_entity_poly.pdbx_strand_id
1 'polypeptide(L)'
;MARELSKKNLELVLMQAMMAAKNVRTQRDRLLELHRRLERHQAEAAPADAEAKLGQIASDVFTVYYLGLDPGSKMLWVCLDTAVKNRAVSTVNIALARMPDEQLYDALLAQKLPARPTTQAQAIARVESAILALKMLEEHHLPRCVECLVGGQAPIPGKRRDPVAAATESLAKADLSDATAKPRHVASAADVDKALDYLCRANRITALAIKHIDLAVAVLSRFLGPKELARLAELTDRAAYLGVEISQPTGTTSPDPWRLSTWD
;
A
#
# COMPACT_ATOMS: atom_id res chain seq x y z
N MET A 1 -30.48 2.09 -16.57
CA MET A 1 -30.29 1.06 -15.54
C MET A 1 -28.93 0.40 -15.73
N ALA A 2 -28.23 0.11 -14.63
CA ALA A 2 -26.98 -0.66 -14.66
C ALA A 2 -27.27 -2.11 -15.12
N ARG A 3 -26.41 -2.66 -15.99
CA ARG A 3 -26.50 -4.05 -16.44
C ARG A 3 -25.75 -4.97 -15.47
N GLU A 4 -26.19 -6.21 -15.34
CA GLU A 4 -25.38 -7.22 -14.66
C GLU A 4 -24.21 -7.64 -15.54
N LEU A 5 -23.09 -7.98 -14.91
CA LEU A 5 -21.94 -8.54 -15.60
C LEU A 5 -22.27 -9.94 -16.11
N SER A 6 -21.76 -10.28 -17.30
CA SER A 6 -21.75 -11.66 -17.76
C SER A 6 -20.93 -12.53 -16.79
N LYS A 7 -21.22 -13.83 -16.73
CA LYS A 7 -20.49 -14.78 -15.86
C LYS A 7 -18.97 -14.66 -16.01
N LYS A 8 -18.47 -14.63 -17.25
CA LYS A 8 -17.03 -14.49 -17.55
C LYS A 8 -16.44 -13.19 -17.00
N ASN A 9 -17.16 -12.08 -17.13
CA ASN A 9 -16.68 -10.79 -16.62
C ASN A 9 -16.74 -10.73 -15.09
N LEU A 10 -17.76 -11.33 -14.49
CA LEU A 10 -17.87 -11.45 -13.04
C LEU A 10 -16.73 -12.30 -12.45
N GLU A 11 -16.37 -13.43 -13.08
CA GLU A 11 -15.22 -14.25 -12.68
C GLU A 11 -13.91 -13.45 -12.73
N LEU A 12 -13.68 -12.69 -13.81
CA LEU A 12 -12.51 -11.82 -13.95
C LEU A 12 -12.47 -10.76 -12.85
N VAL A 13 -13.57 -10.03 -12.65
CA VAL A 13 -13.66 -8.97 -11.63
C VAL A 13 -13.40 -9.54 -10.24
N LEU A 14 -13.97 -10.70 -9.92
CA LEU A 14 -13.81 -11.33 -8.62
C LEU A 14 -12.38 -11.80 -8.39
N MET A 15 -11.76 -12.44 -9.39
CA MET A 15 -10.37 -12.88 -9.34
C MET A 15 -9.42 -11.71 -9.05
N GLN A 16 -9.58 -10.60 -9.77
CA GLN A 16 -8.77 -9.39 -9.61
C GLN A 16 -8.97 -8.76 -8.22
N ALA A 17 -10.21 -8.66 -7.74
CA ALA A 17 -10.50 -8.12 -6.41
C ALA A 17 -9.92 -8.99 -5.29
N MET A 18 -9.98 -10.32 -5.42
CA MET A 18 -9.40 -11.26 -4.45
C MET A 18 -7.86 -11.17 -4.42
N MET A 19 -7.21 -11.04 -5.57
CA MET A 19 -5.76 -10.82 -5.66
C MET A 19 -5.35 -9.46 -5.07
N ALA A 20 -6.11 -8.40 -5.37
CA ALA A 20 -5.89 -7.09 -4.78
C ALA A 20 -5.99 -7.14 -3.25
N ALA A 21 -7.01 -7.83 -2.71
CA ALA A 21 -7.17 -8.00 -1.27
C ALA A 21 -5.94 -8.63 -0.61
N LYS A 22 -5.36 -9.66 -1.24
CA LYS A 22 -4.15 -10.32 -0.74
C LYS A 22 -2.96 -9.37 -0.73
N ASN A 23 -2.71 -8.70 -1.84
CA ASN A 23 -1.60 -7.75 -1.95
C ASN A 23 -1.71 -6.62 -0.91
N VAL A 24 -2.89 -5.99 -0.80
CA VAL A 24 -3.11 -4.87 0.12
C VAL A 24 -3.04 -5.31 1.59
N ARG A 25 -3.52 -6.51 1.95
CA ARG A 25 -3.38 -7.04 3.31
C ARG A 25 -1.92 -7.27 3.70
N THR A 26 -1.12 -7.88 2.82
CA THR A 26 0.31 -8.05 3.07
C THR A 26 1.01 -6.71 3.29
N GLN A 27 0.65 -5.69 2.51
CA GLN A 27 1.20 -4.34 2.68
C GLN A 27 0.74 -3.65 3.98
N ARG A 28 -0.51 -3.86 4.41
CA ARG A 28 -0.98 -3.38 5.72
C ARG A 28 -0.10 -3.94 6.84
N ASP A 29 0.18 -5.24 6.82
CA ASP A 29 0.95 -5.87 7.89
C ASP A 29 2.39 -5.33 7.93
N ARG A 30 2.97 -4.99 6.77
CA ARG A 30 4.25 -4.27 6.66
C ARG A 30 4.19 -2.85 7.19
N LEU A 31 3.15 -2.08 6.86
CA LEU A 31 2.96 -0.73 7.38
C LEU A 31 2.81 -0.71 8.91
N LEU A 32 2.15 -1.73 9.49
CA LEU A 32 2.07 -1.88 10.93
C LEU A 32 3.43 -2.19 11.55
N GLU A 33 4.25 -3.02 10.91
CA GLU A 33 5.61 -3.29 11.39
C GLU A 33 6.52 -2.06 11.28
N LEU A 34 6.43 -1.32 10.18
CA LEU A 34 7.18 -0.07 9.98
C LEU A 34 6.78 0.99 11.01
N HIS A 35 5.49 1.10 11.35
CA HIS A 35 5.01 1.95 12.43
C HIS A 35 5.71 1.59 13.75
N ARG A 36 5.70 0.31 14.16
CA ARG A 36 6.35 -0.13 15.41
C ARG A 36 7.86 0.08 15.40
N ARG A 37 8.52 -0.09 14.26
CA ARG A 37 9.96 0.19 14.11
C ARG A 37 10.26 1.67 14.32
N LEU A 38 9.43 2.55 13.78
CA LEU A 38 9.59 3.99 13.95
C LEU A 38 9.28 4.46 15.38
N GLU A 39 8.26 3.90 16.03
CA GLU A 39 7.98 4.15 17.46
C GLU A 39 9.15 3.73 18.36
N ARG A 40 9.73 2.55 18.11
CA ARG A 40 10.93 2.08 18.82
C ARG A 40 12.11 3.01 18.62
N HIS A 41 12.32 3.46 17.38
CA HIS A 41 13.37 4.41 17.06
C HIS A 41 13.21 5.73 17.82
N GLN A 42 11.98 6.23 17.94
CA GLN A 42 11.67 7.43 18.72
C GLN A 42 11.93 7.26 20.23
N ALA A 43 11.68 6.06 20.77
CA ALA A 43 11.87 5.76 22.18
C ALA A 43 13.35 5.52 22.56
N GLU A 44 14.21 5.17 21.60
CA GLU A 44 15.64 4.95 21.82
C GLU A 44 16.41 6.26 21.96
N ALA A 45 17.35 6.33 22.91
CA ALA A 45 18.23 7.49 23.05
C ALA A 45 19.22 7.55 21.87
N ALA A 46 19.07 8.58 21.02
CA ALA A 46 19.93 8.99 19.91
C ALA A 46 20.99 7.95 19.48
N PRO A 47 20.58 6.87 18.79
CA PRO A 47 21.49 5.81 18.42
C PRO A 47 22.53 6.31 17.40
N ALA A 48 23.77 5.82 17.49
CA ALA A 48 24.88 6.25 16.63
C ALA A 48 24.61 6.02 15.12
N ASP A 49 23.69 5.12 14.79
CA ASP A 49 23.25 4.76 13.44
C ASP A 49 21.84 5.31 13.09
N ALA A 50 21.39 6.37 13.77
CA ALA A 50 20.01 6.84 13.67
C ALA A 50 19.60 7.21 12.23
N GLU A 51 20.45 7.96 11.54
CA GLU A 51 20.21 8.39 10.16
C GLU A 51 20.08 7.19 9.20
N ALA A 52 20.95 6.18 9.34
CA ALA A 52 20.91 4.98 8.53
C ALA A 52 19.63 4.15 8.78
N LYS A 53 19.21 4.04 10.05
CA LYS A 53 17.96 3.37 10.42
C LYS A 53 16.72 4.06 9.85
N LEU A 54 16.66 5.40 9.94
CA LEU A 54 15.56 6.18 9.37
C LEU A 54 15.55 6.09 7.84
N GLY A 55 16.72 6.12 7.20
CA GLY A 55 16.86 5.85 5.76
C GLY A 55 16.31 4.47 5.37
N GLN A 56 16.65 3.42 6.12
CA GLN A 56 16.11 2.09 5.86
C GLN A 56 14.59 2.02 6.03
N ILE A 57 14.04 2.63 7.08
CA ILE A 57 12.58 2.72 7.28
C ILE A 57 11.93 3.44 6.09
N ALA A 58 12.52 4.55 5.61
CA ALA A 58 12.00 5.29 4.46
C ALA A 58 12.03 4.47 3.16
N SER A 59 13.12 3.73 2.89
CA SER A 59 13.20 2.82 1.74
C SER A 59 12.18 1.68 1.83
N ASP A 60 11.96 1.13 3.03
CA ASP A 60 10.97 0.08 3.26
C ASP A 60 9.53 0.62 3.07
N VAL A 61 9.23 1.83 3.55
CA VAL A 61 7.95 2.53 3.31
C VAL A 61 7.71 2.74 1.81
N PHE A 62 8.73 3.15 1.08
CA PHE A 62 8.66 3.30 -0.37
C PHE A 62 8.48 1.95 -1.08
N THR A 63 9.08 0.89 -0.57
CA THR A 63 8.94 -0.47 -1.10
C THR A 63 7.51 -1.00 -0.98
N VAL A 64 6.82 -0.68 0.12
CA VAL A 64 5.41 -1.03 0.33
C VAL A 64 4.54 -0.54 -0.84
N TYR A 65 4.81 0.67 -1.32
CA TYR A 65 4.11 1.24 -2.46
C TYR A 65 4.27 0.38 -3.73
N TYR A 66 5.50 0.10 -4.18
CA TYR A 66 5.73 -0.64 -5.44
C TYR A 66 5.37 -2.12 -5.39
N LEU A 67 5.61 -2.77 -4.25
CA LEU A 67 5.51 -4.22 -4.19
C LEU A 67 4.08 -4.71 -3.95
N GLY A 68 3.16 -3.87 -3.46
CA GLY A 68 1.79 -4.35 -3.28
C GLY A 68 0.66 -3.33 -3.37
N LEU A 69 0.88 -2.05 -3.08
CA LEU A 69 -0.20 -1.06 -3.23
C LEU A 69 -0.47 -0.77 -4.72
N ASP A 70 0.56 -0.43 -5.51
CA ASP A 70 0.42 -0.16 -6.95
C ASP A 70 -0.10 -1.39 -7.74
N PRO A 71 0.44 -2.61 -7.54
CA PRO A 71 -0.15 -3.82 -8.12
C PRO A 71 -1.61 -4.05 -7.71
N GLY A 72 -1.94 -3.88 -6.42
CA GLY A 72 -3.31 -4.01 -5.92
C GLY A 72 -4.27 -2.98 -6.54
N SER A 73 -3.83 -1.72 -6.64
CA SER A 73 -4.56 -0.62 -7.27
C SER A 73 -4.84 -0.91 -8.75
N LYS A 74 -3.84 -1.40 -9.50
CA LYS A 74 -4.01 -1.81 -10.91
C LYS A 74 -5.03 -2.94 -11.07
N MET A 75 -5.01 -3.94 -10.21
CA MET A 75 -6.00 -5.04 -10.22
C MET A 75 -7.41 -4.51 -9.98
N LEU A 76 -7.60 -3.61 -9.01
CA LEU A 76 -8.90 -2.97 -8.78
C LEU A 76 -9.33 -2.08 -9.95
N TRP A 77 -8.39 -1.42 -10.63
CA TRP A 77 -8.69 -0.70 -11.87
C TRP A 77 -9.21 -1.65 -12.96
N VAL A 78 -8.65 -2.86 -13.11
CA VAL A 78 -9.21 -3.86 -14.05
C VAL A 78 -10.66 -4.18 -13.70
N CYS A 79 -11.01 -4.30 -12.42
CA CYS A 79 -12.39 -4.49 -11.98
C CYS A 79 -13.30 -3.35 -12.43
N LEU A 80 -12.91 -2.10 -12.17
CA LEU A 80 -13.69 -0.90 -12.48
C LEU A 80 -13.82 -0.68 -14.00
N ASP A 81 -12.74 -0.82 -14.76
CA ASP A 81 -12.71 -0.71 -16.22
C ASP A 81 -13.63 -1.76 -16.87
N THR A 82 -13.55 -3.01 -16.41
CA THR A 82 -14.44 -4.09 -16.88
C THR A 82 -15.90 -3.74 -16.61
N ALA A 83 -16.22 -3.23 -15.42
CA ALA A 83 -17.57 -2.84 -15.07
C ALA A 83 -18.11 -1.69 -15.93
N VAL A 84 -17.30 -0.65 -16.16
CA VAL A 84 -17.68 0.50 -16.99
C VAL A 84 -17.90 0.08 -18.44
N LYS A 85 -16.97 -0.67 -19.03
CA LYS A 85 -17.09 -1.17 -20.43
C LYS A 85 -18.35 -2.01 -20.64
N ASN A 86 -18.80 -2.73 -19.62
CA ASN A 86 -20.00 -3.56 -19.67
C ASN A 86 -21.28 -2.85 -19.18
N ARG A 87 -21.21 -1.54 -18.91
CA ARG A 87 -22.34 -0.72 -18.41
C ARG A 87 -22.94 -1.25 -17.10
N ALA A 88 -22.12 -1.92 -16.28
CA ALA A 88 -22.50 -2.35 -14.94
C ALA A 88 -22.46 -1.21 -13.92
N VAL A 89 -21.71 -0.15 -14.23
CA VAL A 89 -21.77 1.15 -13.54
C VAL A 89 -21.62 2.24 -14.59
N SER A 90 -22.32 3.35 -14.42
CA SER A 90 -22.38 4.44 -15.41
C SER A 90 -21.38 5.56 -15.18
N THR A 91 -20.85 5.70 -13.96
CA THR A 91 -20.02 6.85 -13.58
C THR A 91 -19.07 6.48 -12.45
N VAL A 92 -17.80 6.87 -12.61
CA VAL A 92 -16.83 7.02 -11.52
C VAL A 92 -17.18 8.31 -10.78
N ASN A 93 -17.14 8.31 -9.46
CA ASN A 93 -17.32 9.46 -8.59
C ASN A 93 -16.13 10.43 -8.71
N ILE A 94 -16.21 11.30 -9.72
CA ILE A 94 -15.22 12.33 -10.02
C ILE A 94 -15.11 13.37 -8.88
N ALA A 95 -16.12 13.49 -8.01
CA ALA A 95 -16.10 14.49 -6.94
C ALA A 95 -14.98 14.22 -5.92
N LEU A 96 -14.78 12.94 -5.54
CA LEU A 96 -13.70 12.56 -4.64
C LEU A 96 -12.32 12.79 -5.28
N ALA A 97 -12.19 12.54 -6.58
CA ALA A 97 -10.93 12.73 -7.31
C ALA A 97 -10.48 14.20 -7.44
N ARG A 98 -11.35 15.16 -7.10
CA ARG A 98 -11.05 16.60 -7.15
C ARG A 98 -10.90 17.24 -5.76
N MET A 99 -11.10 16.48 -4.69
CA MET A 99 -10.95 16.99 -3.33
C MET A 99 -9.48 17.21 -3.00
N PRO A 100 -9.13 18.25 -2.23
CA PRO A 100 -7.82 18.38 -1.61
C PRO A 100 -7.51 17.15 -0.73
N ASP A 101 -6.24 16.75 -0.64
CA ASP A 101 -5.80 15.50 0.00
C ASP A 101 -6.34 15.31 1.44
N GLU A 102 -6.27 16.35 2.29
CA GLU A 102 -6.80 16.29 3.66
C GLU A 102 -8.33 16.13 3.70
N GLN A 103 -9.04 16.84 2.79
CA GLN A 103 -10.50 16.71 2.69
C GLN A 103 -10.89 15.34 2.12
N LEU A 104 -10.09 14.80 1.20
CA LEU A 104 -10.27 13.46 0.67
C LEU A 104 -10.08 12.41 1.77
N TYR A 105 -9.05 12.54 2.60
CA TYR A 105 -8.83 11.67 3.76
C TYR A 105 -10.05 11.64 4.69
N ASP A 106 -10.52 12.81 5.12
CA ASP A 106 -11.68 12.92 5.99
C ASP A 106 -12.96 12.41 5.30
N ALA A 107 -13.17 12.74 4.03
CA ALA A 107 -14.31 12.28 3.25
C ALA A 107 -14.32 10.75 3.10
N LEU A 108 -13.16 10.13 2.84
CA LEU A 108 -13.00 8.67 2.77
C LEU A 108 -13.35 8.01 4.11
N LEU A 109 -12.84 8.55 5.23
CA LEU A 109 -13.16 8.04 6.57
C LEU A 109 -14.62 8.27 6.97
N ALA A 110 -15.20 9.38 6.52
CA ALA A 110 -16.59 9.75 6.80
C ALA A 110 -17.60 9.02 5.90
N GLN A 111 -17.16 8.19 4.95
CA GLN A 111 -18.06 7.43 4.09
C GLN A 111 -19.00 6.56 4.94
N LYS A 112 -20.23 7.06 5.14
CA LYS A 112 -21.35 6.31 5.70
C LYS A 112 -21.88 5.39 4.61
N LEU A 113 -21.18 4.30 4.47
CA LEU A 113 -21.48 3.24 3.54
C LEU A 113 -22.74 2.49 4.02
N PRO A 114 -23.68 2.07 3.13
CA PRO A 114 -24.65 1.06 3.54
C PRO A 114 -23.88 -0.14 4.10
N ALA A 115 -24.29 -0.66 5.26
CA ALA A 115 -23.52 -1.65 6.00
C ALA A 115 -23.19 -2.90 5.15
N ARG A 116 -24.00 -3.19 4.13
CA ARG A 116 -23.81 -4.32 3.22
C ARG A 116 -24.27 -3.96 1.80
N PRO A 117 -23.37 -3.96 0.78
CA PRO A 117 -23.81 -3.87 -0.60
C PRO A 117 -24.71 -5.07 -0.94
N THR A 118 -25.73 -4.89 -1.76
CA THR A 118 -26.66 -5.96 -2.16
C THR A 118 -26.70 -6.21 -3.67
N THR A 119 -26.18 -5.27 -4.47
CA THR A 119 -26.14 -5.37 -5.93
C THR A 119 -24.71 -5.34 -6.47
N GLN A 120 -24.50 -5.82 -7.69
CA GLN A 120 -23.18 -5.73 -8.35
C GLN A 120 -22.71 -4.28 -8.47
N ALA A 121 -23.59 -3.34 -8.85
CA ALA A 121 -23.25 -1.93 -8.96
C ALA A 121 -22.78 -1.33 -7.61
N GLN A 122 -23.46 -1.65 -6.51
CA GLN A 122 -23.05 -1.20 -5.18
C GLN A 122 -21.73 -1.84 -4.74
N ALA A 123 -21.47 -3.09 -5.11
CA ALA A 123 -20.20 -3.76 -4.84
C ALA A 123 -19.05 -3.13 -5.63
N ILE A 124 -19.26 -2.79 -6.91
CA ILE A 124 -18.26 -2.11 -7.75
C ILE A 124 -17.98 -0.69 -7.24
N ALA A 125 -18.98 0.03 -6.70
CA ALA A 125 -18.74 1.30 -6.04
C ALA A 125 -17.79 1.18 -4.82
N ARG A 126 -17.71 0.00 -4.18
CA ARG A 126 -16.70 -0.25 -3.13
C ARG A 126 -15.31 -0.47 -3.71
N VAL A 127 -15.20 -1.14 -4.85
CA VAL A 127 -13.93 -1.23 -5.58
C VAL A 127 -13.39 0.17 -5.88
N GLU A 128 -14.26 1.07 -6.35
CA GLU A 128 -13.89 2.46 -6.60
C GLU A 128 -13.42 3.19 -5.34
N SER A 129 -14.14 3.03 -4.23
CA SER A 129 -13.76 3.61 -2.94
C SER A 129 -12.39 3.08 -2.46
N ALA A 130 -12.11 1.80 -2.69
CA ALA A 130 -10.81 1.20 -2.40
C ALA A 130 -9.70 1.79 -3.27
N ILE A 131 -9.94 2.02 -4.57
CA ILE A 131 -8.97 2.66 -5.48
C ILE A 131 -8.61 4.07 -4.97
N LEU A 132 -9.61 4.86 -4.58
CA LEU A 132 -9.38 6.21 -4.06
C LEU A 132 -8.59 6.20 -2.74
N ALA A 133 -8.91 5.27 -1.85
CA ALA A 133 -8.16 5.06 -0.63
C ALA A 133 -6.70 4.68 -0.91
N LEU A 134 -6.46 3.75 -1.83
CA LEU A 134 -5.10 3.37 -2.24
C LEU A 134 -4.37 4.56 -2.86
N LYS A 135 -4.97 5.29 -3.81
CA LYS A 135 -4.35 6.50 -4.39
C LYS A 135 -3.94 7.52 -3.34
N MET A 136 -4.75 7.72 -2.31
CA MET A 136 -4.40 8.63 -1.21
C MET A 136 -3.17 8.15 -0.40
N LEU A 137 -2.94 6.84 -0.31
CA LEU A 137 -1.69 6.30 0.25
C LEU A 137 -0.52 6.58 -0.68
N GLU A 138 -0.70 6.26 -1.96
CA GLU A 138 0.32 6.29 -3.00
C GLU A 138 0.80 7.72 -3.30
N GLU A 139 -0.13 8.66 -3.44
CA GLU A 139 0.14 10.02 -3.91
C GLU A 139 0.42 11.01 -2.79
N HIS A 140 0.06 10.67 -1.55
CA HIS A 140 0.17 11.60 -0.42
C HIS A 140 0.81 11.01 0.83
N HIS A 141 0.16 10.07 1.54
CA HIS A 141 0.63 9.70 2.89
C HIS A 141 2.02 9.05 2.89
N LEU A 142 2.29 8.09 2.00
CA LEU A 142 3.59 7.41 1.98
C LEU A 142 4.72 8.33 1.48
N PRO A 143 4.53 9.14 0.41
CA PRO A 143 5.53 10.13 0.03
C PRO A 143 5.85 11.14 1.12
N ARG A 144 4.84 11.66 1.83
CA ARG A 144 5.06 12.61 2.95
C ARG A 144 5.74 11.96 4.14
N CYS A 145 5.42 10.71 4.45
CA CYS A 145 6.16 9.94 5.45
C CYS A 145 7.65 9.85 5.09
N VAL A 146 7.96 9.49 3.84
CA VAL A 146 9.36 9.37 3.38
C VAL A 146 10.06 10.73 3.44
N GLU A 147 9.41 11.80 2.98
CA GLU A 147 9.94 13.17 3.02
C GLU A 147 10.33 13.59 4.45
N CYS A 148 9.50 13.27 5.45
CA CYS A 148 9.83 13.53 6.85
C CYS A 148 11.04 12.72 7.35
N LEU A 149 11.22 11.48 6.88
CA LEU A 149 12.28 10.59 7.38
C LEU A 149 13.67 10.88 6.80
N VAL A 150 13.76 11.25 5.52
CA VAL A 150 15.04 11.45 4.83
C VAL A 150 15.30 12.89 4.36
N GLY A 151 14.32 13.77 4.50
CA GLY A 151 14.37 15.13 3.96
C GLY A 151 14.34 15.16 2.43
N GLY A 152 14.28 16.38 1.86
CA GLY A 152 14.27 16.58 0.41
C GLY A 152 12.87 16.59 -0.19
N GLN A 153 12.73 16.26 -1.49
CA GLN A 153 11.42 16.19 -2.16
C GLN A 153 10.78 14.82 -1.91
N ALA A 154 9.48 14.83 -1.63
CA ALA A 154 8.69 13.60 -1.56
C ALA A 154 8.90 12.73 -2.81
N PRO A 155 9.07 11.41 -2.64
CA PRO A 155 9.26 10.52 -3.77
C PRO A 155 8.05 10.57 -4.70
N ILE A 156 8.31 10.65 -6.01
CA ILE A 156 7.23 10.74 -7.00
C ILE A 156 6.65 9.33 -7.23
N PRO A 157 5.34 9.12 -7.02
CA PRO A 157 4.68 7.85 -7.30
C PRO A 157 4.93 7.40 -8.75
N GLY A 158 5.17 6.10 -8.93
CA GLY A 158 5.40 5.48 -10.24
C GLY A 158 6.85 5.49 -10.76
N LYS A 159 7.79 6.20 -10.12
CA LYS A 159 9.22 6.19 -10.50
C LYS A 159 10.05 5.31 -9.57
N ARG A 160 10.58 4.18 -10.04
CA ARG A 160 11.42 3.24 -9.25
C ARG A 160 12.80 3.81 -8.84
N ARG A 161 12.84 4.94 -8.14
CA ARG A 161 14.08 5.48 -7.60
C ARG A 161 14.00 5.43 -6.09
N ASP A 162 14.88 4.64 -5.48
CA ASP A 162 14.98 4.58 -4.02
C ASP A 162 15.17 6.00 -3.45
N PRO A 163 14.33 6.43 -2.48
CA PRO A 163 14.38 7.78 -1.94
C PRO A 163 15.68 8.07 -1.20
N VAL A 164 16.30 7.07 -0.57
CA VAL A 164 17.61 7.20 0.11
C VAL A 164 18.70 7.44 -0.92
N ALA A 165 18.70 6.66 -2.02
CA ALA A 165 19.65 6.85 -3.11
C ALA A 165 19.45 8.22 -3.79
N ALA A 166 18.20 8.65 -3.98
CA ALA A 166 17.87 9.94 -4.55
C ALA A 166 18.30 11.12 -3.65
N ALA A 167 18.08 11.00 -2.33
CA ALA A 167 18.55 11.98 -1.35
C ALA A 167 20.08 12.08 -1.38
N THR A 168 20.77 10.93 -1.37
CA THR A 168 22.23 10.85 -1.43
C THR A 168 22.80 11.49 -2.70
N GLU A 169 22.20 11.23 -3.86
CA GLU A 169 22.61 11.87 -5.12
C GLU A 169 22.32 13.37 -5.17
N SER A 170 21.19 13.81 -4.61
CA SER A 170 20.86 15.24 -4.55
C SER A 170 21.85 15.99 -3.65
N LEU A 171 22.32 15.36 -2.58
CA LEU A 171 23.37 15.88 -1.71
C LEU A 171 24.71 15.95 -2.46
N ALA A 172 25.11 14.87 -3.14
CA ALA A 172 26.35 14.85 -3.92
C ALA A 172 26.41 15.91 -5.03
N LYS A 173 25.26 16.25 -5.64
CA LYS A 173 25.16 17.33 -6.63
C LYS A 173 25.18 18.73 -6.02
N ALA A 174 24.67 18.89 -4.79
CA ALA A 174 24.74 20.15 -4.06
C ALA A 174 26.17 20.46 -3.59
N ASP A 175 26.92 19.44 -3.17
CA ASP A 175 28.33 19.55 -2.75
C ASP A 175 29.26 20.01 -3.89
N LEU A 176 28.87 19.81 -5.14
CA LEU A 176 29.61 20.26 -6.32
C LEU A 176 29.31 21.71 -6.73
N SER A 177 28.28 22.35 -6.15
CA SER A 177 27.71 23.60 -6.69
C SER A 177 27.74 24.82 -5.78
N ASP A 178 28.08 24.77 -4.48
CA ASP A 178 28.18 26.01 -3.70
C ASP A 178 28.94 25.91 -2.37
N ALA A 179 29.66 26.98 -2.01
CA ALA A 179 30.41 27.14 -0.75
C ALA A 179 29.50 27.49 0.46
N THR A 180 28.20 27.20 0.36
CA THR A 180 27.24 27.29 1.46
C THR A 180 26.59 25.93 1.65
N ALA A 181 27.33 25.02 2.30
CA ALA A 181 26.86 23.70 2.64
C ALA A 181 25.53 23.80 3.41
N LYS A 182 24.41 23.44 2.76
CA LYS A 182 23.16 23.18 3.48
C LYS A 182 23.46 22.05 4.46
N PRO A 183 23.09 22.20 5.75
CA PRO A 183 23.37 21.18 6.74
C PRO A 183 22.79 19.83 6.28
N ARG A 184 23.53 18.74 6.49
CA ARG A 184 23.05 17.37 6.31
C ARG A 184 21.68 17.26 6.98
N HIS A 185 20.64 16.90 6.21
CA HIS A 185 19.31 16.78 6.76
C HIS A 185 19.24 15.53 7.63
N VAL A 186 19.45 15.71 8.92
CA VAL A 186 19.12 14.71 9.93
C VAL A 186 17.69 15.00 10.37
N ALA A 187 16.80 14.03 10.22
CA ALA A 187 15.41 14.19 10.63
C ALA A 187 15.35 14.57 12.11
N SER A 188 14.63 15.65 12.41
CA SER A 188 14.43 16.08 13.80
C SER A 188 13.39 15.19 14.48
N ALA A 189 13.31 15.25 15.82
CA ALA A 189 12.25 14.56 16.56
C ALA A 189 10.84 14.93 16.05
N ALA A 190 10.65 16.21 15.68
CA ALA A 190 9.39 16.69 15.12
C ALA A 190 9.09 16.12 13.72
N ASP A 191 10.11 15.77 12.94
CA ASP A 191 9.92 15.12 11.64
C ASP A 191 9.58 13.64 11.81
N VAL A 192 10.19 12.97 12.79
CA VAL A 192 9.81 11.60 13.20
C VAL A 192 8.36 11.54 13.68
N ASP A 193 7.92 12.53 14.49
CA ASP A 193 6.52 12.66 14.92
C ASP A 193 5.55 12.79 13.73
N LYS A 194 5.89 13.64 12.75
CA LYS A 194 5.08 13.78 11.53
C LYS A 194 5.06 12.50 10.69
N ALA A 195 6.19 11.82 10.56
CA ALA A 195 6.28 10.55 9.86
C ALA A 195 5.39 9.48 10.53
N LEU A 196 5.36 9.45 11.86
CA LEU A 196 4.44 8.60 12.62
C LEU A 196 2.97 8.94 12.37
N ASP A 197 2.59 10.24 12.34
CA ASP A 197 1.23 10.65 11.99
C ASP A 197 0.85 10.17 10.58
N TYR A 198 1.72 10.38 9.58
CA TYR A 198 1.48 9.89 8.22
C TYR A 198 1.37 8.37 8.14
N LEU A 199 2.20 7.60 8.86
CA LEU A 199 2.09 6.14 8.94
C LEU A 199 0.80 5.69 9.65
N CYS A 200 0.37 6.40 10.69
CA CYS A 200 -0.89 6.13 11.38
C CYS A 200 -2.08 6.31 10.43
N ARG A 201 -2.13 7.45 9.73
CA ARG A 201 -3.13 7.73 8.69
C ARG A 201 -3.09 6.71 7.56
N ALA A 202 -1.90 6.33 7.10
CA ALA A 202 -1.72 5.32 6.06
C ALA A 202 -2.27 3.95 6.49
N ASN A 203 -1.99 3.51 7.72
CA ASN A 203 -2.54 2.28 8.27
C ASN A 203 -4.08 2.31 8.33
N ARG A 204 -4.65 3.44 8.74
CA ARG A 204 -6.11 3.63 8.84
C ARG A 204 -6.80 3.57 7.47
N ILE A 205 -6.24 4.24 6.46
CA ILE A 205 -6.76 4.23 5.09
C ILE A 205 -6.56 2.87 4.41
N THR A 206 -5.43 2.19 4.65
CA THR A 206 -5.20 0.83 4.14
C THR A 206 -6.25 -0.14 4.71
N ALA A 207 -6.55 -0.05 6.01
CA ALA A 207 -7.60 -0.85 6.64
C ALA A 207 -8.99 -0.54 6.05
N LEU A 208 -9.28 0.72 5.74
CA LEU A 208 -10.50 1.12 5.04
C LEU A 208 -10.57 0.48 3.63
N ALA A 209 -9.49 0.58 2.84
CA ALA A 209 -9.41 -0.02 1.52
C ALA A 209 -9.69 -1.53 1.55
N ILE A 210 -9.09 -2.27 2.49
CA ILE A 210 -9.34 -3.70 2.67
C ILE A 210 -10.81 -3.98 2.96
N LYS A 211 -11.46 -3.21 3.86
CA LYS A 211 -12.89 -3.37 4.14
C LYS A 211 -13.75 -3.18 2.90
N HIS A 212 -13.42 -2.20 2.05
CA HIS A 212 -14.12 -1.99 0.79
C HIS A 212 -13.96 -3.16 -0.18
N ILE A 213 -12.74 -3.68 -0.32
CA ILE A 213 -12.45 -4.83 -1.18
C ILE A 213 -13.20 -6.06 -0.66
N ASP A 214 -13.16 -6.32 0.64
CA ASP A 214 -13.81 -7.48 1.27
C ASP A 214 -15.32 -7.45 1.08
N LEU A 215 -15.95 -6.28 1.26
CA LEU A 215 -17.37 -6.10 0.98
C LEU A 215 -17.70 -6.30 -0.49
N ALA A 216 -16.84 -5.82 -1.40
CA ALA A 216 -17.04 -6.03 -2.84
C ALA A 216 -16.97 -7.52 -3.20
N VAL A 217 -15.92 -8.21 -2.76
CA VAL A 217 -15.71 -9.65 -2.96
C VAL A 217 -16.88 -10.44 -2.41
N ALA A 218 -17.25 -10.22 -1.14
CA ALA A 218 -18.33 -10.95 -0.48
C ALA A 218 -19.67 -10.84 -1.22
N VAL A 219 -19.97 -9.68 -1.81
CA VAL A 219 -21.23 -9.47 -2.54
C VAL A 219 -21.15 -10.04 -3.95
N LEU A 220 -20.06 -9.81 -4.67
CA LEU A 220 -19.87 -10.32 -6.02
C LEU A 220 -19.82 -11.86 -6.06
N SER A 221 -19.23 -12.50 -5.04
CA SER A 221 -19.20 -13.95 -4.89
C SER A 221 -20.60 -14.59 -4.86
N ARG A 222 -21.63 -13.87 -4.42
CA ARG A 222 -23.02 -14.41 -4.36
C ARG A 222 -23.64 -14.61 -5.73
N PHE A 223 -23.08 -13.98 -6.76
CA PHE A 223 -23.52 -14.10 -8.15
C PHE A 223 -22.79 -15.23 -8.90
N LEU A 224 -21.93 -15.98 -8.22
CA LEU A 224 -21.22 -17.15 -8.73
C LEU A 224 -21.62 -18.41 -7.96
N GLY A 225 -21.56 -19.56 -8.63
CA GLY A 225 -21.77 -20.85 -7.99
C GLY A 225 -20.62 -21.21 -7.03
N PRO A 226 -20.87 -22.05 -6.00
CA PRO A 226 -19.84 -22.42 -5.02
C PRO A 226 -18.61 -23.09 -5.64
N LYS A 227 -18.79 -23.91 -6.69
CA LYS A 227 -17.69 -24.61 -7.37
C LYS A 227 -16.79 -23.64 -8.13
N GLU A 228 -17.38 -22.68 -8.83
CA GLU A 228 -16.64 -21.63 -9.53
C GLU A 228 -15.89 -20.73 -8.54
N LEU A 229 -16.53 -20.38 -7.42
CA LEU A 229 -15.89 -19.59 -6.37
C LEU A 229 -14.69 -20.32 -5.75
N ALA A 230 -14.83 -21.61 -5.45
CA ALA A 230 -13.73 -22.42 -4.92
C ALA A 230 -12.55 -22.49 -5.90
N ARG A 231 -12.84 -22.69 -7.19
CA ARG A 231 -11.81 -22.67 -8.25
C ARG A 231 -11.09 -21.32 -8.32
N LEU A 232 -11.82 -20.21 -8.22
CA LEU A 232 -11.21 -18.87 -8.20
C LEU A 232 -10.37 -18.64 -6.95
N ALA A 233 -10.83 -19.08 -5.78
CA ALA A 233 -10.06 -18.99 -4.54
C ALA A 233 -8.71 -19.71 -4.68
N GLU A 234 -8.72 -20.97 -5.15
CA GLU A 234 -7.50 -21.75 -5.36
C GLU A 234 -6.53 -21.10 -6.37
N LEU A 235 -7.05 -20.58 -7.48
CA LEU A 235 -6.24 -19.86 -8.46
C LEU A 235 -5.57 -18.62 -7.87
N THR A 236 -6.32 -17.84 -7.08
CA THR A 236 -5.79 -16.62 -6.47
C THR A 236 -4.85 -16.91 -5.30
N ASP A 237 -4.98 -18.04 -4.60
CA ASP A 237 -4.05 -18.44 -3.52
C ASP A 237 -2.64 -18.65 -4.07
N ARG A 238 -2.54 -19.19 -5.29
CA ARG A 238 -1.26 -19.43 -5.99
C ARG A 238 -0.66 -18.17 -6.62
N ALA A 239 -1.42 -17.07 -6.73
CA ALA A 239 -1.06 -15.88 -7.50
C ALA A 239 -0.73 -14.63 -6.65
N ALA A 240 -0.57 -14.78 -5.34
CA ALA A 240 -0.16 -13.66 -4.49
C ALA A 240 1.22 -13.15 -4.92
N TYR A 241 1.34 -11.85 -5.19
CA TYR A 241 2.62 -11.23 -5.52
C TYR A 241 3.45 -11.16 -4.23
N LEU A 242 4.29 -12.17 -4.00
CA LEU A 242 5.24 -12.24 -2.89
C LEU A 242 6.39 -11.25 -3.14
N GLY A 243 6.11 -9.96 -2.97
CA GLY A 243 7.14 -8.94 -3.09
C GLY A 243 8.04 -8.92 -1.86
N VAL A 244 9.15 -9.68 -1.87
CA VAL A 244 10.35 -9.55 -1.02
C VAL A 244 10.12 -9.69 0.50
N GLU A 245 10.73 -10.71 1.10
CA GLU A 245 10.87 -10.85 2.55
C GLU A 245 11.56 -9.61 3.13
N ILE A 246 11.03 -9.06 4.22
CA ILE A 246 11.71 -8.00 4.97
C ILE A 246 13.05 -8.59 5.39
N SER A 247 14.16 -8.03 4.90
CA SER A 247 15.50 -8.43 5.30
C SER A 247 15.57 -8.45 6.83
N GLN A 248 15.64 -9.64 7.41
CA GLN A 248 16.08 -9.79 8.79
C GLN A 248 17.50 -9.23 8.86
N PRO A 249 17.88 -8.54 9.95
CA PRO A 249 19.24 -8.08 10.11
C PRO A 249 20.18 -9.29 10.01
N THR A 250 21.07 -9.27 9.02
CA THR A 250 22.11 -10.28 8.83
C THR A 250 23.09 -10.22 10.00
N GLY A 251 22.75 -10.92 11.07
CA GLY A 251 23.60 -11.16 12.22
C GLY A 251 23.56 -12.65 12.55
N THR A 252 24.69 -13.31 12.30
CA THR A 252 25.10 -14.63 12.82
C THR A 252 24.43 -15.90 12.22
N THR A 253 25.14 -16.46 11.24
CA THR A 253 25.39 -17.89 10.97
C THR A 253 24.25 -18.88 11.21
N SER A 254 23.53 -19.21 10.14
CA SER A 254 22.68 -20.40 10.06
C SER A 254 23.53 -21.69 10.08
N PRO A 255 23.28 -22.67 10.97
CA PRO A 255 23.85 -23.99 10.84
C PRO A 255 23.07 -24.80 9.79
N ASP A 256 23.81 -25.38 8.86
CA ASP A 256 23.37 -26.13 7.69
C ASP A 256 22.46 -27.33 8.07
N PRO A 257 21.22 -27.44 7.56
CA PRO A 257 20.23 -28.43 8.01
C PRO A 257 20.47 -29.87 7.51
N TRP A 258 21.65 -30.21 6.97
CA TRP A 258 21.93 -31.53 6.40
C TRP A 258 23.14 -32.29 6.96
N ARG A 259 23.71 -31.87 8.10
CA ARG A 259 24.69 -32.73 8.80
C ARG A 259 23.98 -33.71 9.75
N LEU A 260 23.44 -34.77 9.18
CA LEU A 260 23.37 -36.08 9.84
C LEU A 260 24.78 -36.68 9.80
N SER A 261 25.48 -36.55 10.92
CA SER A 261 26.69 -37.29 11.20
C SER A 261 26.67 -37.58 12.69
N THR A 262 26.87 -38.86 12.98
CA THR A 262 26.99 -39.50 14.28
C THR A 262 27.89 -38.70 15.24
N TRP A 263 27.82 -38.91 16.54
CA TRP A 263 28.60 -39.92 17.26
C TRP A 263 28.23 -39.86 18.75
N ASP A 264 28.55 -40.96 19.42
CA ASP A 264 28.58 -41.20 20.87
C ASP A 264 29.01 -40.03 21.77
#